data_AF-A0A967L1U2-F1
#
_entry.id   AF-A0A967L1U2-F1
#
_cell.length_a   1.000
_cell.length_b   1.000
_cell.length_c   1.000
_cell.angle_alpha   90.00
_cell.angle_beta   90.00
_cell.angle_gamma   90.00
#
_symmetry.space_group_name_H-M   'P 1'
#
loop_
_entity.id
_entity.type
_entity.pdbx_description
1 polymer ?
#
loop_
_entity_poly.entity_id
_entity_poly.type
_entity_poly.pdbx_seq_one_letter_code
_entity_poly.pdbx_strand_id
1 'polypeptide(L)' 'GFTFAELEAVHGPGLRAHLAGELEGLAPLAADGLVTLSDEGVRVNAWGQLFLRNVAMVFDNHRTRREAPV' A
#
# COMPACT_ATOMS: atom_id res chain seq x y z
N GLY A 1 -8.16 4.54 1.44
CA GLY A 1 -6.97 5.14 0.80
C GLY A 1 -6.25 5.99 1.82
N PHE A 2 -5.04 6.42 1.52
CA PHE A 2 -4.20 7.22 2.41
C PHE A 2 -3.25 8.10 1.59
N THR A 3 -2.79 9.21 2.17
CA THR A 3 -1.68 9.99 1.64
C THR A 3 -0.37 9.64 2.33
N PHE A 4 0.76 9.82 1.64
CA PHE A 4 2.07 9.62 2.27
C PHE A 4 2.32 10.62 3.40
N ALA A 5 1.87 11.87 3.24
CA ALA A 5 2.02 12.89 4.27
C ALA A 5 1.28 12.53 5.57
N GLU A 6 0.04 12.02 5.49
CA GLU A 6 -0.71 11.56 6.66
C GLU A 6 0.00 10.40 7.36
N LEU A 7 0.54 9.45 6.61
CA LEU A 7 1.23 8.31 7.20
C LEU A 7 2.60 8.69 7.79
N GLU A 8 3.37 9.56 7.13
CA GLU A 8 4.66 10.05 7.65
C GLU A 8 4.47 10.90 8.91
N ALA A 9 3.36 11.61 9.05
CA ALA A 9 3.03 12.32 10.30
C ALA A 9 2.85 11.37 11.49
N VAL A 10 2.42 10.12 11.25
CA VAL A 10 2.17 9.11 12.29
C VAL A 10 3.39 8.22 12.53
N HIS A 11 4.09 7.83 11.47
CA HIS A 11 5.15 6.82 11.49
C HIS A 11 6.56 7.40 11.36
N GLY A 12 6.68 8.67 11.00
CA GLY A 12 7.94 9.36 10.75
C GLY A 12 8.32 9.44 9.27
N PRO A 13 9.33 10.28 8.95
CA PRO A 13 9.81 10.49 7.59
C PRO A 13 10.47 9.23 7.02
N GLY A 14 10.43 9.06 5.70
CA GLY A 14 11.06 7.92 5.03
C GLY A 14 10.15 6.69 4.92
N LEU A 15 8.90 6.82 5.36
CA LEU A 15 7.91 5.76 5.23
C LEU A 15 7.67 5.39 3.76
N ARG A 16 7.71 6.35 2.82
CA ARG A 16 7.56 6.06 1.39
C ARG A 16 8.60 5.06 0.89
N ALA A 17 9.85 5.19 1.33
CA ALA A 17 10.91 4.22 1.01
C ALA A 17 10.68 2.88 1.72
N HIS A 18 10.18 2.90 2.96
CA HIS A 18 9.82 1.69 3.69
C HIS A 18 8.71 0.89 3.01
N LEU A 19 7.75 1.57 2.36
CA LEU A 19 6.60 1.00 1.65
C LEU A 19 6.87 0.62 0.19
N ALA A 20 8.11 0.75 -0.31
CA ALA A 20 8.40 0.58 -1.73
C ALA A 20 7.96 -0.79 -2.29
N GLY A 21 8.16 -1.87 -1.53
CA GLY A 21 7.75 -3.22 -1.96
C GLY A 21 6.23 -3.44 -1.91
N GLU A 22 5.55 -2.82 -0.94
CA GLU A 22 4.10 -2.78 -0.85
C GLU A 22 3.50 -2.01 -2.03
N LEU A 23 4.11 -0.88 -2.41
CA LEU A 23 3.71 -0.09 -3.58
C LEU A 23 3.90 -0.86 -4.90
N GLU A 24 4.99 -1.62 -5.04
CA GLU A 24 5.18 -2.55 -6.16
C GLU A 24 4.09 -3.63 -6.20
N GLY A 25 3.73 -4.19 -5.04
CA GLY A 25 2.65 -5.17 -4.90
C GLY A 25 1.26 -4.63 -5.25
N LEU A 26 1.06 -3.31 -5.21
CA LEU A 26 -0.18 -2.66 -5.63
C LEU A 26 -0.27 -2.45 -7.15
N ALA A 27 0.84 -2.57 -7.91
CA ALA A 27 0.84 -2.30 -9.34
C ALA A 27 -0.16 -3.18 -10.15
N PRO A 28 -0.30 -4.49 -9.89
CA PRO A 28 -1.32 -5.31 -10.55
C PRO A 28 -2.76 -4.85 -10.23
N LEU A 29 -3.01 -4.48 -8.97
CA LEU A 29 -4.32 -3.96 -8.53
C LEU A 29 -4.63 -2.58 -9.14
N ALA A 30 -3.59 -1.79 -9.44
CA ALA A 30 -3.73 -0.53 -10.15
C ALA A 30 -4.06 -0.78 -11.63
N ALA A 31 -3.43 -1.76 -12.26
CA ALA A 31 -3.72 -2.19 -13.63
C ALA A 31 -5.16 -2.72 -13.78
N ASP A 32 -5.65 -3.45 -12.77
CA ASP A 32 -7.03 -3.94 -12.70
C ASP A 32 -8.05 -2.83 -12.37
N GLY A 33 -7.58 -1.59 -12.13
CA GLY A 33 -8.45 -0.49 -11.77
C GLY A 33 -9.16 -0.75 -10.45
N LEU A 34 -8.47 -1.26 -9.44
CA LEU A 34 -8.94 -1.38 -8.05
C LEU A 34 -8.34 -0.29 -7.14
N VAL A 35 -7.15 0.19 -7.49
CA VAL A 35 -6.48 1.30 -6.82
C VAL A 35 -5.92 2.30 -7.81
N THR A 36 -5.69 3.51 -7.35
CA THR A 36 -4.94 4.54 -8.06
C THR A 36 -3.72 4.89 -7.22
N LEU A 37 -2.54 4.76 -7.82
CA LEU A 37 -1.27 5.17 -7.25
C LEU A 37 -0.91 6.56 -7.79
N SER A 38 -0.52 7.46 -6.90
CA SER A 38 0.01 8.78 -7.26
C SER A 38 1.20 9.14 -6.38
N ASP A 39 1.86 10.25 -6.68
CA ASP A 39 3.00 10.71 -5.88
C ASP A 39 2.61 11.16 -4.47
N GLU A 40 1.32 11.47 -4.27
CA GLU A 40 0.76 11.90 -2.99
C GLU A 40 0.25 10.74 -2.14
N GLY A 41 -0.05 9.57 -2.73
CA GLY A 41 -0.53 8.40 -1.99
C GLY A 41 -1.28 7.36 -2.81
N VAL A 42 -2.13 6.60 -2.11
CA VAL A 42 -2.91 5.49 -2.67
C VAL A 42 -4.40 5.71 -2.43
N ARG A 43 -5.18 5.70 -3.51
CA ARG A 43 -6.64 5.74 -3.45
C ARG A 43 -7.22 4.40 -3.84
N VAL A 44 -8.10 3.86 -3.00
CA VAL A 44 -8.91 2.68 -3.35
C VAL A 44 -10.17 3.19 -4.03
N ASN A 45 -10.48 2.68 -5.21
CA ASN A 45 -11.68 3.10 -5.95
C ASN A 45 -12.90 2.25 -5.58
N ALA A 46 -14.06 2.56 -6.17
CA ALA A 46 -15.32 1.89 -5.84
C ALA A 46 -15.26 0.36 -5.97
N TRP A 47 -14.60 -0.15 -7.02
CA TRP A 47 -14.42 -1.60 -7.20
C TRP A 47 -13.44 -2.18 -6.19
N GLY A 48 -12.30 -1.50 -5.95
CA GLY A 48 -11.34 -1.91 -4.94
C GLY A 48 -11.90 -1.93 -3.52
N GLN A 49 -12.92 -1.12 -3.20
CA GLN A 49 -13.60 -1.17 -1.90
C GLN A 49 -14.39 -2.47 -1.71
N LEU A 50 -14.98 -3.02 -2.77
CA LEU A 50 -15.64 -4.33 -2.73
C LEU A 50 -14.61 -5.46 -2.54
N PHE A 51 -13.39 -5.26 -3.06
CA PHE A 51 -12.27 -6.20 -2.94
C PHE A 51 -11.22 -5.76 -1.92
N LEU A 52 -11.63 -5.05 -0.86
CA LEU A 52 -10.70 -4.45 0.10
C LEU A 52 -9.75 -5.46 0.73
N ARG A 53 -10.19 -6.72 0.90
CA ARG A 53 -9.37 -7.82 1.41
C ARG A 53 -8.19 -8.16 0.50
N ASN A 54 -8.37 -8.11 -0.82
CA ASN A 54 -7.29 -8.36 -1.79
C ASN A 54 -6.27 -7.22 -1.77
N VAL A 55 -6.74 -5.98 -1.58
CA VAL A 55 -5.87 -4.80 -1.46
C VAL A 55 -5.10 -4.83 -0.14
N ALA A 56 -5.76 -5.18 0.98
CA ALA A 56 -5.13 -5.25 2.30
C ALA A 56 -4.05 -6.34 2.40
N MET A 57 -4.27 -7.48 1.75
CA MET A 57 -3.31 -8.59 1.72
C MET A 57 -1.92 -8.19 1.20
N VAL A 58 -1.81 -7.19 0.31
CA VAL A 58 -0.52 -6.69 -0.17
C VAL A 58 0.34 -6.15 0.98
N PHE A 59 -0.29 -5.47 1.95
CA PHE A 59 0.38 -4.93 3.12
C PHE A 59 0.63 -6.00 4.20
N ASP A 60 -0.28 -6.96 4.36
CA ASP A 60 -0.10 -8.06 5.32
C ASP A 60 1.05 -8.99 4.92
N ASN A 61 1.14 -9.34 3.63
CA ASN A 61 2.15 -10.28 3.12
C ASN A 61 3.58 -9.71 3.22
N HIS A 62 3.71 -8.39 3.17
CA HIS A 62 4.99 -7.70 3.28
C HIS A 62 5.49 -7.60 4.74
N ARG A 63 4.57 -7.55 5.73
CA ARG A 63 4.94 -7.66 7.16
C ARG A 63 5.53 -9.03 7.49
N THR A 64 4.97 -10.10 6.95
CA THR A 64 5.47 -11.47 7.16
C THR A 64 6.83 -11.73 6.50
N ARG A 65 7.19 -10.98 5.44
CA ARG A 65 8.50 -11.09 4.79
C ARG A 65 9.61 -10.34 5.52
N ARG A 66 9.29 -9.35 6.35
CA ARG A 66 10.27 -8.61 7.18
C ARG A 66 10.51 -9.24 8.55
N GLU A 67 9.60 -10.06 9.05
CA GLU A 67 9.85 -11.02 10.13
C GLU A 67 10.54 -12.29 9.58
N ALA A 68 11.73 -12.14 8.99
CA ALA A 68 12.67 -13.25 8.99
C ALA A 68 13.46 -13.16 10.30
N PRO A 69 13.27 -14.09 11.25
CA PRO A 69 14.07 -14.11 12.46
C PRO A 69 15.52 -14.45 12.07
N VAL A 70 16.45 -13.62 12.53
CA VAL A 70 17.89 -13.95 12.59
C VAL A 70 18.24 -14.10 14.06
#